data_AF-A0AA42RDH4-F1
#
_entry.id   AF-A0AA42RDH4-F1
#
_cell.length_a   1.000
_cell.length_b   1.000
_cell.length_c   1.000
_cell.angle_alpha   90.00
_cell.angle_beta   90.00
_cell.angle_gamma   90.00
#
_symmetry.space_group_name_H-M   'P 1'
#
loop_
_entity.id
_entity.type
_entity.pdbx_description
1 polymer ?
#
loop_
_entity_poly.entity_id
_entity_poly.type
_entity_poly.pdbx_seq_one_letter_code
_entity_poly.pdbx_strand_id
1 'polypeptide(L)'
;MNKHPLKYLLMFIFCLFVISSCTTDDQLIETTQRKEEKNTFVTFSQSSSIRGKSSKSTIDYANGFAVLLQKYDSIHKTNISGLVNTTNIVEHKKNSRQNIIIESRDFYIENRLHSQTIFEENGDIWVMYPKIKNNSVEDLLIASYTDNGTNVFFRYVKKDSELYVKNVKLFQEKFDRQINHSINNKSNSDLCGYGDDVCELDDVIIIGGGGSSGGCVGCQTNPPVNPGGGCDQFVDCIYNDIGGSGGGGLPPMLNPCLELLINNLTAKDYLENPEVKEILNKLKEGLPLDEKEKYFIFAKYNKSGLIKTSPIIEGNVGNTGNISVGQSDTYNILGGVHSHTKGYYATPSPGDFYTLSGANMNSPSFSFWYTTSFNGDVYVLSIINYHNFIRFQQNFPKDTYLNGSGWKEGTSVYRDYTDAYNNFLANGKSDDEAYFLAMSFVANKHNMGVGISKQDSEGNFNSTFVNESKEQGSGKSEFSESENCNLK
;
A
#
# COMPACT_ATOMS: atom_id res chain seq x y z
N MET A 1 65.41 30.72 -35.72
CA MET A 1 64.12 31.08 -35.09
C MET A 1 63.08 30.05 -35.52
N ASN A 2 62.91 29.00 -34.71
CA ASN A 2 62.10 27.85 -35.10
C ASN A 2 60.62 28.14 -34.83
N LYS A 3 59.84 28.32 -35.90
CA LYS A 3 58.38 28.59 -35.89
C LYS A 3 57.53 27.36 -35.51
N HIS A 4 58.14 26.33 -34.92
CA HIS A 4 57.44 25.07 -34.59
C HIS A 4 56.55 25.12 -33.33
N PRO A 5 56.87 25.83 -32.22
CA PRO A 5 56.07 25.69 -31.00
C PRO A 5 54.70 26.36 -31.10
N LEU A 6 54.56 27.41 -31.92
CA LEU A 6 53.29 28.12 -32.11
C LEU A 6 52.29 27.29 -32.94
N LYS A 7 52.78 26.46 -33.86
CA LYS A 7 51.93 25.58 -34.69
C LYS A 7 51.30 24.47 -33.86
N TYR A 8 52.05 23.90 -32.91
CA TYR A 8 51.53 22.86 -32.01
C TYR A 8 50.58 23.45 -30.94
N LEU A 9 50.84 24.66 -30.44
CA LEU A 9 49.94 25.34 -29.51
C LEU A 9 48.58 25.66 -30.14
N LEU A 10 48.57 26.15 -31.39
CA LEU A 10 47.33 26.41 -32.13
C LEU A 10 46.57 25.13 -32.49
N MET A 11 47.27 24.04 -32.79
CA MET A 11 46.63 22.74 -33.05
C MET A 11 46.01 22.14 -31.78
N PHE A 12 46.66 22.34 -30.62
CA PHE A 12 46.15 21.87 -29.33
C PHE A 12 44.91 22.67 -28.87
N ILE A 13 44.89 23.98 -29.12
CA ILE A 13 43.72 24.83 -28.85
C ILE A 13 42.56 24.50 -29.80
N PHE A 14 42.83 24.20 -31.08
CA PHE A 14 41.79 23.79 -32.02
C PHE A 14 41.20 22.41 -31.66
N CYS A 15 42.01 21.46 -31.17
CA CYS A 15 41.51 20.18 -30.63
C CYS A 15 40.62 20.35 -29.39
N LEU A 16 40.86 21.36 -28.54
CA LEU A 16 40.02 21.62 -27.36
C LEU A 16 38.64 22.21 -27.71
N PHE A 17 38.50 22.88 -28.85
CA PHE A 17 37.20 23.42 -29.32
C PHE A 17 36.35 22.40 -30.10
N VAL A 18 36.93 21.33 -30.65
CA VAL A 18 36.16 20.28 -31.36
C VAL A 18 35.53 19.27 -30.38
N ILE A 19 36.03 19.17 -29.15
CA ILE A 19 35.47 18.25 -28.12
C ILE A 19 34.35 18.94 -27.31
N SER A 20 34.09 20.23 -27.52
CA SER A 20 33.04 21.00 -26.81
C SER A 20 31.79 21.29 -27.65
N SER A 21 31.65 20.70 -28.84
CA SER A 21 30.47 20.92 -29.73
C SER A 21 29.65 19.66 -30.06
N CYS A 22 29.80 18.56 -29.32
CA CYS A 22 28.90 17.41 -29.41
C CYS A 22 28.33 17.08 -28.03
N THR A 23 27.40 17.89 -27.53
CA THR A 23 26.43 17.52 -26.47
C THR A 23 25.46 18.67 -26.29
N THR A 24 24.65 18.94 -27.31
CA THR A 24 23.47 19.81 -27.20
C THR A 24 22.72 19.63 -28.50
N ASP A 25 21.91 18.57 -28.57
CA ASP A 25 20.70 18.50 -29.42
C ASP A 25 19.95 17.17 -29.20
N ASP A 26 20.58 16.13 -28.65
CA ASP A 26 19.87 14.87 -28.29
C ASP A 26 19.01 14.98 -27.03
N GLN A 27 19.28 15.94 -26.12
CA GLN A 27 18.47 16.14 -24.91
C GLN A 27 17.15 16.91 -25.13
N LEU A 28 16.99 17.59 -26.28
CA LEU A 28 15.78 18.37 -26.57
C LEU A 28 14.68 17.55 -27.27
N ILE A 29 15.05 16.42 -27.89
CA ILE A 29 14.08 15.52 -28.54
C ILE A 29 13.56 14.46 -27.55
N GLU A 30 14.36 14.05 -26.56
CA GLU A 30 13.88 13.19 -25.46
C GLU A 30 12.87 13.88 -24.53
N THR A 31 12.86 15.21 -24.46
CA THR A 31 11.86 15.95 -23.69
C THR A 31 10.50 16.04 -24.38
N THR A 32 10.42 15.76 -25.68
CA THR A 32 9.16 15.84 -26.47
C THR A 32 8.52 14.46 -26.70
N GLN A 33 9.11 13.38 -26.16
CA GLN A 33 8.51 12.05 -26.06
C GLN A 33 8.55 11.50 -24.62
N ARG A 34 8.24 12.33 -23.60
CA ARG A 34 7.70 11.77 -22.36
C ARG A 34 6.36 11.11 -22.70
N LYS A 35 6.43 9.80 -22.98
CA LYS A 35 5.30 8.88 -22.99
C LYS A 35 4.40 9.24 -21.81
N GLU A 36 3.10 9.36 -22.08
CA GLU A 36 2.06 9.29 -21.06
C GLU A 36 2.45 8.21 -20.03
N GLU A 37 2.75 8.62 -18.81
CA GLU A 37 3.13 7.72 -17.72
C GLU A 37 1.91 6.87 -17.40
N LYS A 38 1.97 5.58 -17.78
CA LYS A 38 0.86 4.65 -17.68
C LYS A 38 0.73 4.14 -16.24
N ASN A 39 -0.43 4.35 -15.62
CA ASN A 39 -0.81 3.73 -14.34
C ASN A 39 -0.94 2.22 -14.55
N THR A 40 0.12 1.47 -14.22
CA THR A 40 0.19 0.00 -14.40
C THR A 40 -0.07 -0.71 -13.07
N PHE A 41 -0.21 -2.04 -13.03
CA PHE A 41 -0.62 -2.75 -11.80
C PHE A 41 0.56 -3.22 -10.94
N VAL A 42 0.56 -2.94 -9.62
CA VAL A 42 1.62 -3.31 -8.65
C VAL A 42 1.82 -4.80 -8.62
N THR A 43 0.71 -5.53 -8.69
CA THR A 43 0.69 -7.00 -8.74
C THR A 43 1.60 -7.56 -9.83
N PHE A 44 1.77 -6.84 -10.95
CA PHE A 44 2.61 -7.25 -12.08
C PHE A 44 3.94 -6.47 -12.19
N SER A 45 4.36 -5.77 -11.14
CA SER A 45 5.69 -5.13 -11.08
C SER A 45 6.78 -6.12 -10.68
N GLN A 46 8.02 -5.94 -11.18
CA GLN A 46 9.17 -6.77 -10.80
C GLN A 46 9.55 -6.67 -9.31
N SER A 47 9.03 -5.71 -8.54
CA SER A 47 9.30 -5.56 -7.10
C SER A 47 8.39 -6.40 -6.21
N SER A 48 7.29 -6.97 -6.73
CA SER A 48 6.37 -7.80 -5.95
C SER A 48 6.88 -9.23 -5.70
N SER A 49 7.98 -9.63 -6.35
CA SER A 49 8.61 -10.94 -6.21
C SER A 49 9.81 -10.93 -5.24
N ILE A 50 9.61 -10.45 -4.02
CA ILE A 50 10.59 -10.63 -2.94
C ILE A 50 10.22 -11.89 -2.14
N ARG A 51 10.68 -13.05 -2.61
CA ARG A 51 11.20 -14.09 -1.73
C ARG A 51 12.46 -14.71 -2.33
N GLY A 52 13.58 -14.48 -1.64
CA GLY A 52 14.62 -15.47 -1.40
C GLY A 52 15.40 -16.05 -2.59
N LYS A 53 16.62 -15.54 -2.74
CA LYS A 53 17.82 -16.22 -3.29
C LYS A 53 17.80 -16.61 -4.79
N SER A 54 18.55 -15.78 -5.52
CA SER A 54 19.26 -16.03 -6.79
C SER A 54 18.42 -16.13 -8.06
N SER A 55 18.81 -15.27 -9.02
CA SER A 55 18.34 -15.15 -10.41
C SER A 55 16.95 -14.51 -10.61
N LYS A 56 16.86 -13.62 -11.60
CA LYS A 56 15.68 -12.88 -12.10
C LYS A 56 14.35 -13.58 -11.77
N SER A 57 13.61 -13.08 -10.78
CA SER A 57 12.25 -13.54 -10.50
C SER A 57 11.32 -13.16 -11.66
N THR A 58 10.79 -14.16 -12.35
CA THR A 58 9.74 -13.99 -13.37
C THR A 58 8.41 -13.66 -12.68
N ILE A 59 7.65 -12.70 -13.23
CA ILE A 59 6.33 -12.33 -12.71
C ILE A 59 5.37 -13.53 -12.86
N ASP A 60 4.71 -13.90 -11.76
CA ASP A 60 3.65 -14.91 -11.77
C ASP A 60 2.30 -14.24 -12.11
N TYR A 61 2.02 -14.15 -13.40
CA TYR A 61 0.78 -13.53 -13.90
C TYR A 61 -0.47 -14.28 -13.45
N ALA A 62 -0.40 -15.61 -13.35
CA ALA A 62 -1.55 -16.42 -12.98
C ALA A 62 -1.97 -16.16 -11.52
N ASN A 63 -1.00 -16.13 -10.60
CA ASN A 63 -1.28 -15.75 -9.21
C ASN A 63 -1.74 -14.28 -9.12
N GLY A 64 -1.12 -13.38 -9.90
CA GLY A 64 -1.49 -11.97 -9.89
C GLY A 64 -2.92 -11.70 -10.35
N PHE A 65 -3.35 -12.30 -11.47
CA PHE A 65 -4.75 -12.19 -11.93
C PHE A 65 -5.74 -12.76 -10.91
N ALA A 66 -5.40 -13.87 -10.27
CA ALA A 66 -6.24 -14.49 -9.26
C ALA A 66 -6.45 -13.59 -8.03
N VAL A 67 -5.38 -12.92 -7.56
CA VAL A 67 -5.46 -11.90 -6.50
C VAL A 67 -6.36 -10.74 -6.93
N LEU A 68 -6.16 -10.21 -8.14
CA LEU A 68 -6.95 -9.09 -8.66
C LEU A 68 -8.43 -9.44 -8.84
N LEU A 69 -8.76 -10.66 -9.26
CA LEU A 69 -10.15 -11.13 -9.39
C LEU A 69 -10.88 -11.12 -8.04
N GLN A 70 -10.25 -11.66 -7.01
CA GLN A 70 -10.82 -11.66 -5.66
C GLN A 70 -10.91 -10.25 -5.07
N LYS A 71 -9.92 -9.40 -5.37
CA LYS A 71 -9.92 -7.98 -5.00
C LYS A 71 -11.09 -7.24 -5.65
N TYR A 72 -11.33 -7.47 -6.94
CA TYR A 72 -12.45 -6.90 -7.68
C TYR A 72 -13.79 -7.28 -7.04
N ASP A 73 -14.00 -8.57 -6.73
CA ASP A 73 -15.22 -9.01 -6.05
C ASP A 73 -15.42 -8.34 -4.70
N SER A 74 -14.34 -8.20 -3.94
CA SER A 74 -14.39 -7.60 -2.61
C SER A 74 -14.71 -6.09 -2.66
N ILE A 75 -14.19 -5.37 -3.65
CA ILE A 75 -14.46 -3.94 -3.92
C ILE A 75 -15.89 -3.74 -4.42
N HIS A 76 -16.27 -4.46 -5.48
CA HIS A 76 -17.52 -4.24 -6.20
C HIS A 76 -18.71 -5.02 -5.63
N LYS A 77 -18.50 -5.75 -4.53
CA LYS A 77 -19.51 -6.61 -3.89
C LYS A 77 -20.12 -7.63 -4.87
N THR A 78 -19.29 -8.13 -5.79
CA THR A 78 -19.63 -9.19 -6.74
C THR A 78 -19.13 -10.54 -6.23
N ASN A 79 -19.47 -11.62 -6.96
CA ASN A 79 -19.04 -12.99 -6.67
C ASN A 79 -18.63 -13.70 -7.97
N ILE A 80 -17.77 -13.07 -8.78
CA ILE A 80 -17.31 -13.61 -10.07
C ILE A 80 -16.34 -14.77 -9.83
N SER A 81 -15.47 -14.65 -8.83
CA SER A 81 -14.56 -15.70 -8.39
C SER A 81 -15.28 -16.88 -7.74
N GLY A 82 -16.48 -16.70 -7.17
CA GLY A 82 -17.09 -17.69 -6.28
C GLY A 82 -16.40 -17.82 -4.92
N LEU A 83 -15.39 -17.00 -4.62
CA LEU A 83 -14.51 -17.12 -3.45
C LEU A 83 -14.62 -15.93 -2.48
N VAL A 84 -15.31 -14.87 -2.88
CA VAL A 84 -15.52 -13.64 -2.10
C VAL A 84 -16.99 -13.26 -2.19
N ASN A 85 -17.58 -12.78 -1.09
CA ASN A 85 -19.03 -12.56 -0.97
C ASN A 85 -19.85 -13.80 -1.37
N THR A 86 -19.34 -14.98 -1.02
CA THR A 86 -19.85 -16.29 -1.46
C THR A 86 -20.49 -17.07 -0.31
N THR A 87 -21.32 -18.05 -0.64
CA THR A 87 -21.83 -19.07 0.30
C THR A 87 -20.92 -20.30 0.40
N ASN A 88 -19.89 -20.38 -0.45
CA ASN A 88 -18.85 -21.41 -0.37
C ASN A 88 -18.05 -21.30 0.94
N ILE A 89 -17.50 -22.43 1.42
CA ILE A 89 -16.54 -22.39 2.53
C ILE A 89 -15.16 -22.18 1.95
N VAL A 90 -14.52 -21.07 2.32
CA VAL A 90 -13.21 -20.67 1.85
C VAL A 90 -12.23 -20.49 3.00
N GLU A 91 -10.95 -20.70 2.72
CA GLU A 91 -9.84 -20.44 3.64
C GLU A 91 -8.89 -19.43 3.00
N HIS A 92 -8.45 -18.43 3.77
CA HIS A 92 -7.47 -17.46 3.29
C HIS A 92 -6.04 -18.00 3.46
N LYS A 93 -5.29 -18.11 2.36
CA LYS A 93 -3.88 -18.53 2.35
C LYS A 93 -2.96 -17.32 2.31
N LYS A 94 -2.19 -17.14 3.39
CA LYS A 94 -1.32 -15.97 3.58
C LYS A 94 -0.19 -15.86 2.54
N ASN A 95 0.42 -16.98 2.14
CA ASN A 95 1.56 -16.96 1.21
C ASN A 95 1.15 -16.57 -0.22
N SER A 96 0.00 -17.06 -0.70
CA SER A 96 -0.54 -16.69 -2.02
C SER A 96 -1.44 -15.46 -2.01
N ARG A 97 -1.81 -14.95 -0.82
CA ARG A 97 -2.73 -13.82 -0.61
C ARG A 97 -4.10 -14.02 -1.26
N GLN A 98 -4.57 -15.27 -1.29
CA GLN A 98 -5.82 -15.65 -1.92
C GLN A 98 -6.70 -16.46 -0.97
N ASN A 99 -8.01 -16.29 -1.12
CA ASN A 99 -8.97 -17.26 -0.63
C ASN A 99 -8.93 -18.50 -1.54
N ILE A 100 -8.95 -19.69 -0.94
CA ILE A 100 -9.08 -20.96 -1.64
C ILE A 100 -10.36 -21.68 -1.21
N ILE A 101 -10.87 -22.54 -2.07
CA ILE A 101 -12.04 -23.36 -1.78
C ILE A 101 -11.68 -24.50 -0.82
N ILE A 102 -12.49 -24.68 0.23
CA ILE A 102 -12.42 -25.85 1.13
C ILE A 102 -13.64 -26.74 0.91
N GLU A 103 -14.81 -26.13 0.73
CA GLU A 103 -16.05 -26.83 0.40
C GLU A 103 -16.86 -26.00 -0.60
N SER A 104 -17.11 -26.57 -1.78
CA SER A 104 -17.95 -25.96 -2.81
C SER A 104 -19.42 -26.27 -2.55
N ARG A 105 -20.20 -25.21 -2.40
CA ARG A 105 -21.67 -25.20 -2.28
C ARG A 105 -22.34 -24.53 -3.48
N ASP A 106 -21.59 -23.70 -4.19
CA ASP A 106 -21.93 -23.04 -5.43
C ASP A 106 -20.69 -22.98 -6.34
N PHE A 107 -20.80 -22.35 -7.49
CA PHE A 107 -19.70 -22.22 -8.43
C PHE A 107 -18.50 -21.48 -7.83
N TYR A 108 -17.31 -21.74 -8.36
CA TYR A 108 -16.11 -20.97 -8.10
C TYR A 108 -15.10 -21.07 -9.25
N ILE A 109 -14.17 -20.13 -9.33
CA ILE A 109 -13.03 -20.17 -10.23
C ILE A 109 -11.89 -20.86 -9.48
N GLU A 110 -11.38 -21.98 -10.01
CA GLU A 110 -10.25 -22.69 -9.42
C GLU A 110 -8.94 -22.02 -9.84
N ASN A 111 -8.57 -20.95 -9.13
CA ASN A 111 -7.41 -20.12 -9.42
C ASN A 111 -6.07 -20.87 -9.40
N ARG A 112 -6.00 -22.03 -8.74
CA ARG A 112 -4.79 -22.88 -8.71
C ARG A 112 -4.60 -23.65 -10.00
N LEU A 113 -5.68 -23.94 -10.74
CA LEU A 113 -5.65 -24.65 -12.00
C LEU A 113 -5.80 -23.64 -13.13
N HIS A 114 -4.71 -23.33 -13.83
CA HIS A 114 -4.71 -22.32 -14.88
C HIS A 114 -3.96 -22.79 -16.13
N SER A 115 -4.14 -22.07 -17.23
CA SER A 115 -3.34 -22.28 -18.43
C SER A 115 -1.90 -21.78 -18.26
N GLN A 116 -1.06 -22.06 -19.26
CA GLN A 116 0.18 -21.30 -19.43
C GLN A 116 -0.12 -19.80 -19.59
N THR A 117 0.83 -18.96 -19.21
CA THR A 117 0.77 -17.52 -19.52
C THR A 117 1.00 -17.32 -21.02
N ILE A 118 0.10 -16.58 -21.67
CA ILE A 118 0.19 -16.27 -23.09
C ILE A 118 0.59 -14.81 -23.25
N PHE A 119 1.59 -14.59 -24.09
CA PHE A 119 2.10 -13.28 -24.49
C PHE A 119 1.75 -13.07 -25.95
N GLU A 120 0.86 -12.12 -26.22
CA GLU A 120 0.44 -11.76 -27.56
C GLU A 120 1.45 -10.78 -28.20
N GLU A 121 1.51 -10.77 -29.53
CA GLU A 121 2.44 -9.90 -30.27
C GLU A 121 2.21 -8.40 -30.02
N ASN A 122 0.98 -8.02 -29.66
CA ASN A 122 0.61 -6.64 -29.33
C ASN A 122 0.95 -6.24 -27.88
N GLY A 123 1.54 -7.15 -27.10
CA GLY A 123 1.91 -6.92 -25.70
C GLY A 123 0.82 -7.24 -24.69
N ASP A 124 -0.35 -7.72 -25.10
CA ASP A 124 -1.37 -8.22 -24.18
C ASP A 124 -0.91 -9.54 -23.55
N ILE A 125 -1.23 -9.73 -22.27
CA ILE A 125 -0.87 -10.93 -21.50
C ILE A 125 -2.14 -11.53 -20.94
N TRP A 126 -2.34 -12.84 -21.04
CA TRP A 126 -3.54 -13.46 -20.47
C TRP A 126 -3.34 -14.90 -20.01
N VAL A 127 -4.23 -15.30 -19.10
CA VAL A 127 -4.29 -16.64 -18.49
C VAL A 127 -5.76 -17.09 -18.45
N MET A 128 -6.01 -18.39 -18.55
CA MET A 128 -7.34 -18.98 -18.49
C MET A 128 -7.53 -19.84 -17.23
N TYR A 129 -8.70 -19.75 -16.62
CA TYR A 129 -9.11 -20.49 -15.43
C TYR A 129 -10.44 -21.23 -15.66
N PRO A 130 -10.66 -22.39 -15.03
CA PRO A 130 -11.93 -23.07 -15.08
C PRO A 130 -12.90 -22.56 -14.01
N LYS A 131 -14.16 -22.38 -14.41
CA LYS A 131 -15.28 -22.23 -13.48
C LYS A 131 -15.79 -23.62 -13.14
N ILE A 132 -15.67 -23.98 -11.87
CA ILE A 132 -16.10 -25.26 -11.32
C ILE A 132 -17.49 -25.13 -10.71
N LYS A 133 -18.36 -26.09 -11.00
CA LYS A 133 -19.64 -26.28 -10.33
C LYS A 133 -19.97 -27.77 -10.29
N ASN A 134 -20.40 -28.26 -9.13
CA ASN A 134 -20.72 -29.68 -8.92
C ASN A 134 -19.58 -30.63 -9.38
N ASN A 135 -18.33 -30.31 -9.03
CA ASN A 135 -17.12 -31.04 -9.45
C ASN A 135 -16.92 -31.18 -10.97
N SER A 136 -17.48 -30.25 -11.75
CA SER A 136 -17.30 -30.19 -13.20
C SER A 136 -16.92 -28.79 -13.66
N VAL A 137 -16.14 -28.70 -14.73
CA VAL A 137 -15.82 -27.44 -15.42
C VAL A 137 -17.04 -27.01 -16.22
N GLU A 138 -17.75 -26.01 -15.70
CA GLU A 138 -18.97 -25.45 -16.31
C GLU A 138 -18.63 -24.43 -17.40
N ASP A 139 -17.62 -23.60 -17.17
CA ASP A 139 -17.19 -22.51 -18.04
C ASP A 139 -15.68 -22.25 -17.94
N LEU A 140 -15.15 -21.43 -18.86
CA LEU A 140 -13.76 -20.97 -18.84
C LEU A 140 -13.73 -19.44 -18.74
N LEU A 141 -12.89 -18.92 -17.87
CA LEU A 141 -12.68 -17.49 -17.63
C LEU A 141 -11.28 -17.10 -18.09
N ILE A 142 -11.16 -16.08 -18.94
CA ILE A 142 -9.88 -15.46 -19.28
C ILE A 142 -9.69 -14.23 -18.40
N ALA A 143 -8.52 -14.14 -17.78
CA ALA A 143 -8.00 -12.92 -17.19
C ALA A 143 -6.95 -12.33 -18.14
N SER A 144 -7.11 -11.06 -18.52
CA SER A 144 -6.24 -10.40 -19.51
C SER A 144 -5.71 -9.08 -18.98
N TYR A 145 -4.41 -8.86 -19.11
CA TYR A 145 -3.68 -7.63 -18.87
C TYR A 145 -3.39 -6.96 -20.21
N THR A 146 -4.05 -5.83 -20.43
CA THR A 146 -4.20 -5.21 -21.75
C THR A 146 -3.81 -3.74 -21.73
N ASP A 147 -3.84 -3.08 -22.89
CA ASP A 147 -3.58 -1.65 -23.05
C ASP A 147 -2.19 -1.25 -22.54
N ASN A 148 -1.19 -2.06 -22.88
CA ASN A 148 0.20 -1.96 -22.40
C ASN A 148 0.30 -1.94 -20.87
N GLY A 149 -0.52 -2.77 -20.22
CA GLY A 149 -0.47 -3.00 -18.79
C GLY A 149 -1.26 -2.00 -17.94
N THR A 150 -2.24 -1.32 -18.53
CA THR A 150 -3.06 -0.34 -17.78
C THR A 150 -4.41 -0.90 -17.36
N ASN A 151 -4.87 -1.99 -17.97
CA ASN A 151 -6.19 -2.56 -17.70
C ASN A 151 -6.14 -4.08 -17.48
N VAL A 152 -6.93 -4.56 -16.52
CA VAL A 152 -7.19 -5.99 -16.28
C VAL A 152 -8.66 -6.28 -16.50
N PHE A 153 -8.98 -7.32 -17.27
CA PHE A 153 -10.37 -7.76 -17.49
C PHE A 153 -10.53 -9.24 -17.24
N PHE A 154 -11.71 -9.65 -16.77
CA PHE A 154 -12.12 -11.04 -16.64
C PHE A 154 -13.31 -11.32 -17.54
N ARG A 155 -13.20 -12.29 -18.45
CA ARG A 155 -14.24 -12.56 -19.46
C ARG A 155 -14.46 -14.05 -19.64
N TYR A 156 -15.73 -14.46 -19.63
CA TYR A 156 -16.08 -15.84 -19.97
C TYR A 156 -15.90 -16.09 -21.47
N VAL A 157 -15.32 -17.23 -21.78
CA VAL A 157 -15.18 -17.75 -23.14
C VAL A 157 -16.54 -18.28 -23.60
N LYS A 158 -16.98 -17.93 -24.80
CA LYS A 158 -18.23 -18.44 -25.39
C LYS A 158 -18.11 -19.94 -25.63
N LYS A 159 -19.12 -20.70 -25.19
CA LYS A 159 -19.13 -22.17 -25.26
C LYS A 159 -19.05 -22.74 -26.68
N ASP A 160 -19.52 -22.00 -27.67
CA ASP A 160 -19.49 -22.37 -29.09
C ASP A 160 -18.20 -21.93 -29.80
N SER A 161 -17.31 -21.18 -29.12
CA SER A 161 -16.02 -20.81 -29.69
C SER A 161 -15.08 -22.00 -29.79
N GLU A 162 -14.23 -21.99 -30.82
CA GLU A 162 -13.19 -23.01 -31.00
C GLU A 162 -12.24 -23.05 -29.79
N LEU A 163 -11.96 -21.88 -29.19
CA LEU A 163 -11.15 -21.74 -27.99
C LEU A 163 -11.76 -22.50 -26.80
N TYR A 164 -13.08 -22.43 -26.59
CA TYR A 164 -13.73 -23.18 -25.53
C TYR A 164 -13.74 -24.68 -25.82
N VAL A 165 -14.20 -25.07 -27.00
CA VAL A 165 -14.40 -26.48 -27.39
C VAL A 165 -13.10 -27.28 -27.32
N LYS A 166 -11.97 -26.66 -27.71
CA LYS A 166 -10.65 -27.31 -27.64
C LYS A 166 -10.12 -27.47 -26.23
N ASN A 167 -10.42 -26.53 -25.32
CA ASN A 167 -9.69 -26.42 -24.05
C ASN A 167 -10.51 -26.88 -22.83
N VAL A 168 -11.84 -26.84 -22.87
CA VAL A 168 -12.69 -27.19 -21.70
C VAL A 168 -12.43 -28.61 -21.17
N LYS A 169 -12.20 -29.57 -22.07
CA LYS A 169 -11.89 -30.96 -21.68
C LYS A 169 -10.52 -31.09 -21.03
N LEU A 170 -9.53 -30.31 -21.46
CA LEU A 170 -8.18 -30.33 -20.87
C LEU A 170 -8.24 -29.83 -19.42
N PHE A 171 -9.00 -28.78 -19.16
CA PHE A 171 -9.24 -28.30 -17.81
C PHE A 171 -10.00 -29.32 -16.96
N GLN A 172 -11.03 -29.99 -17.51
CA GLN A 172 -11.76 -31.04 -16.79
C GLN A 172 -10.87 -32.21 -16.41
N GLU A 173 -10.07 -32.73 -17.34
CA GLU A 173 -9.15 -33.85 -17.10
C GLU A 173 -8.12 -33.50 -16.02
N LYS A 174 -7.59 -32.28 -16.03
CA LYS A 174 -6.64 -31.81 -15.01
C LYS A 174 -7.30 -31.61 -13.65
N PHE A 175 -8.50 -31.04 -13.62
CA PHE A 175 -9.28 -30.88 -12.40
C PHE A 175 -9.57 -32.23 -11.74
N ASP A 176 -10.02 -33.22 -12.51
CA ASP A 176 -10.32 -34.55 -12.00
C ASP A 176 -9.08 -35.24 -11.43
N ARG A 177 -7.95 -35.12 -12.13
CA ARG A 177 -6.67 -35.73 -11.76
C ARG A 177 -6.04 -35.11 -10.52
N GLN A 178 -6.05 -33.78 -10.39
CA GLN A 178 -5.24 -33.06 -9.41
C GLN A 178 -6.04 -32.49 -8.25
N ILE A 179 -7.29 -32.09 -8.46
CA ILE A 179 -8.10 -31.40 -7.46
C ILE A 179 -9.20 -32.31 -6.91
N ASN A 180 -10.02 -32.92 -7.78
CA ASN A 180 -11.13 -33.77 -7.37
C ASN A 180 -10.64 -35.04 -6.64
N HIS A 181 -9.53 -35.63 -7.10
CA HIS A 181 -8.90 -36.75 -6.40
C HIS A 181 -8.34 -36.38 -5.02
N SER A 182 -7.82 -35.15 -4.86
CA SER A 182 -7.28 -34.61 -3.60
C SER A 182 -8.37 -34.27 -2.58
N ILE A 183 -9.46 -33.63 -3.02
CA ILE A 183 -10.59 -33.25 -2.15
C ILE A 183 -11.30 -34.48 -1.56
N ASN A 184 -11.35 -35.59 -2.31
CA ASN A 184 -12.09 -36.79 -1.89
C ASN A 184 -11.25 -37.82 -1.10
N ASN A 185 -9.91 -37.74 -1.12
CA ASN A 185 -9.01 -38.68 -0.42
C ASN A 185 -8.23 -37.98 0.71
N LYS A 186 -8.87 -37.79 1.87
CA LYS A 186 -8.33 -37.11 3.07
C LYS A 186 -7.15 -37.81 3.80
N SER A 187 -6.41 -38.73 3.16
CA SER A 187 -5.57 -39.69 3.90
C SER A 187 -4.04 -39.56 3.75
N ASN A 188 -3.47 -38.50 3.17
CA ASN A 188 -2.01 -38.30 3.21
C ASN A 188 -1.63 -36.82 3.36
N SER A 189 -0.52 -36.56 4.04
CA SER A 189 0.03 -35.22 4.33
C SER A 189 0.60 -34.46 3.12
N ASP A 190 0.38 -34.95 1.90
CA ASP A 190 0.85 -34.37 0.63
C ASP A 190 -0.33 -33.77 -0.18
N LEU A 191 -1.34 -33.25 0.51
CA LEU A 191 -2.55 -32.71 -0.10
C LEU A 191 -2.39 -31.23 -0.47
N CYS A 192 -2.58 -30.93 -1.76
CA CYS A 192 -2.67 -29.56 -2.26
C CYS A 192 -3.82 -28.79 -1.62
N GLY A 193 -3.49 -27.95 -0.64
CA GLY A 193 -4.45 -27.15 0.13
C GLY A 193 -4.37 -27.36 1.66
N TYR A 194 -3.62 -28.35 2.15
CA TYR A 194 -3.37 -28.56 3.57
C TYR A 194 -1.92 -28.22 3.92
N GLY A 195 -1.67 -26.91 4.07
CA GLY A 195 -0.38 -26.31 4.41
C GLY A 195 -0.40 -24.80 4.17
N ASP A 196 0.67 -24.11 4.54
CA ASP A 196 0.89 -22.68 4.25
C ASP A 196 1.26 -22.43 2.77
N ASP A 197 1.67 -23.48 2.03
CA ASP A 197 2.08 -23.41 0.62
C ASP A 197 1.01 -23.95 -0.33
N VAL A 198 0.84 -23.27 -1.47
CA VAL A 198 0.02 -23.72 -2.60
C VAL A 198 0.85 -24.71 -3.42
N CYS A 199 0.32 -25.89 -3.71
CA CYS A 199 0.99 -26.78 -4.66
C CYS A 199 1.17 -26.10 -6.01
N GLU A 200 2.34 -26.26 -6.61
CA GLU A 200 2.51 -26.05 -8.05
C GLU A 200 1.69 -27.11 -8.79
N LEU A 201 0.57 -26.70 -9.39
CA LEU A 201 -0.19 -27.56 -10.31
C LEU A 201 0.38 -27.38 -11.71
N ASP A 202 0.53 -28.47 -12.46
CA ASP A 202 0.92 -28.38 -13.87
C ASP A 202 -0.06 -27.48 -14.64
N ASP A 203 0.46 -26.47 -15.32
CA ASP A 203 -0.30 -25.65 -16.27
C ASP A 203 -1.10 -26.51 -17.26
N VAL A 204 -2.29 -26.02 -17.62
CA VAL A 204 -3.06 -26.55 -18.75
C VAL A 204 -2.53 -25.91 -20.02
N ILE A 205 -1.77 -26.66 -20.83
CA ILE A 205 -1.30 -26.16 -22.12
C ILE A 205 -2.49 -26.06 -23.08
N ILE A 206 -3.00 -24.84 -23.27
CA ILE A 206 -4.13 -24.58 -24.18
C ILE A 206 -3.66 -24.47 -25.64
N ILE A 207 -4.55 -24.83 -26.56
CA ILE A 207 -4.29 -24.88 -28.01
C ILE A 207 -5.18 -23.86 -28.74
N GLY A 208 -4.54 -22.91 -29.43
CA GLY A 208 -5.19 -21.84 -30.20
C GLY A 208 -5.45 -20.58 -29.36
N GLY A 209 -5.03 -19.42 -29.87
CA GLY A 209 -5.11 -18.12 -29.19
C GLY A 209 -4.07 -17.19 -29.78
N GLY A 210 -4.51 -16.31 -30.68
CA GLY A 210 -3.63 -15.35 -31.34
C GLY A 210 -4.42 -14.48 -32.30
N GLY A 211 -4.54 -13.19 -31.98
CA GLY A 211 -4.93 -12.17 -32.95
C GLY A 211 -6.17 -11.34 -32.64
N SER A 212 -6.07 -10.36 -31.73
CA SER A 212 -6.26 -8.93 -32.04
C SER A 212 -6.39 -8.09 -30.76
N SER A 213 -5.90 -6.85 -30.86
CA SER A 213 -5.90 -5.82 -29.82
C SER A 213 -7.20 -5.68 -29.04
N GLY A 214 -7.12 -5.79 -27.72
CA GLY A 214 -8.14 -5.28 -26.80
C GLY A 214 -9.37 -6.17 -26.59
N GLY A 215 -9.36 -7.43 -27.04
CA GLY A 215 -10.50 -8.31 -26.79
C GLY A 215 -10.29 -9.76 -27.21
N CYS A 216 -10.54 -10.68 -26.29
CA CYS A 216 -10.62 -12.12 -26.55
C CYS A 216 -11.61 -12.43 -27.70
N VAL A 217 -11.08 -12.94 -28.82
CA VAL A 217 -11.86 -13.49 -29.93
C VAL A 217 -12.56 -14.76 -29.43
N GLY A 218 -13.89 -14.71 -29.35
CA GLY A 218 -14.70 -15.79 -28.79
C GLY A 218 -15.10 -15.60 -27.34
N CYS A 219 -14.84 -14.45 -26.71
CA CYS A 219 -15.44 -14.11 -25.41
C CYS A 219 -16.78 -13.40 -25.56
N GLN A 220 -17.61 -13.44 -24.52
CA GLN A 220 -18.89 -12.75 -24.48
C GLN A 220 -18.69 -11.22 -24.53
N THR A 221 -19.42 -10.50 -25.40
CA THR A 221 -19.22 -9.05 -25.66
C THR A 221 -20.40 -8.14 -25.30
N ASN A 222 -21.52 -8.65 -24.78
CA ASN A 222 -22.68 -7.85 -24.31
C ASN A 222 -23.73 -8.73 -23.59
N PRO A 223 -24.49 -8.19 -22.61
CA PRO A 223 -24.19 -8.00 -21.17
C PRO A 223 -24.69 -9.21 -20.30
N PRO A 224 -24.40 -9.30 -18.97
CA PRO A 224 -24.12 -8.22 -18.03
C PRO A 224 -22.74 -8.27 -17.35
N VAL A 225 -22.12 -7.08 -17.31
CA VAL A 225 -20.87 -6.71 -16.63
C VAL A 225 -19.60 -7.30 -17.27
N ASN A 226 -18.74 -6.43 -17.82
CA ASN A 226 -17.35 -6.77 -18.09
C ASN A 226 -16.57 -6.46 -16.80
N PRO A 227 -16.29 -7.44 -15.92
CA PRO A 227 -15.56 -7.15 -14.70
C PRO A 227 -14.10 -6.83 -15.01
N GLY A 228 -13.67 -5.70 -14.49
CA GLY A 228 -12.31 -5.20 -14.59
C GLY A 228 -12.23 -3.75 -15.03
N GLY A 229 -11.03 -3.36 -15.45
CA GLY A 229 -10.62 -2.05 -15.94
C GLY A 229 -9.29 -1.63 -15.32
N GLY A 230 -9.10 -0.34 -15.08
CA GLY A 230 -7.80 0.23 -14.72
C GLY A 230 -7.37 -0.10 -13.29
N CYS A 231 -6.08 0.00 -12.99
CA CYS A 231 -5.53 -0.32 -11.66
C CYS A 231 -6.20 0.47 -10.52
N ASP A 232 -6.78 1.64 -10.78
CA ASP A 232 -7.53 2.44 -9.81
C ASP A 232 -8.80 1.72 -9.33
N GLN A 233 -9.48 1.01 -10.24
CA GLN A 233 -10.67 0.21 -9.91
C GLN A 233 -10.35 -1.01 -9.04
N PHE A 234 -9.09 -1.42 -9.06
CA PHE A 234 -8.55 -2.47 -8.21
C PHE A 234 -7.79 -1.93 -7.00
N VAL A 235 -7.57 -0.61 -6.90
CA VAL A 235 -6.68 0.03 -5.92
C VAL A 235 -5.30 -0.65 -5.92
N ASP A 236 -4.74 -0.88 -7.10
CA ASP A 236 -3.51 -1.66 -7.33
C ASP A 236 -2.51 -0.97 -8.26
N CYS A 237 -2.47 0.36 -8.31
CA CYS A 237 -1.61 1.08 -9.24
C CYS A 237 -0.14 1.16 -8.78
N ILE A 238 0.79 0.88 -9.71
CA ILE A 238 2.20 1.28 -9.63
C ILE A 238 2.21 2.79 -9.78
N TYR A 239 2.38 3.46 -8.66
CA TYR A 239 2.81 4.84 -8.65
C TYR A 239 4.33 4.81 -8.79
N ASN A 240 4.84 4.98 -10.02
CA ASN A 240 6.25 5.36 -10.18
C ASN A 240 6.37 6.75 -9.57
N ASP A 241 6.92 6.83 -8.35
CA ASP A 241 7.20 8.01 -7.57
C ASP A 241 6.33 9.25 -7.82
N ILE A 242 5.39 9.47 -6.89
CA ILE A 242 5.27 10.66 -6.04
C ILE A 242 3.80 10.77 -5.63
N GLY A 243 3.46 10.31 -4.42
CA GLY A 243 2.38 10.83 -3.57
C GLY A 243 0.92 10.69 -3.99
N GLY A 244 0.13 10.10 -3.09
CA GLY A 244 -1.25 10.53 -2.77
C GLY A 244 -2.33 10.25 -3.82
N SER A 245 -2.98 9.10 -3.67
CA SER A 245 -4.25 8.75 -4.32
C SER A 245 -5.39 9.69 -3.88
N GLY A 246 -6.16 10.15 -4.87
CA GLY A 246 -7.39 10.90 -4.69
C GLY A 246 -8.56 10.00 -4.32
N GLY A 247 -9.44 10.51 -3.45
CA GLY A 247 -10.59 9.78 -2.92
C GLY A 247 -11.64 9.44 -3.98
N GLY A 248 -12.18 8.22 -3.88
CA GLY A 248 -13.38 7.78 -4.57
C GLY A 248 -13.62 6.28 -4.43
N GLY A 249 -14.46 5.87 -3.46
CA GLY A 249 -14.95 4.49 -3.31
C GLY A 249 -14.07 3.59 -2.45
N LEU A 250 -14.57 3.25 -1.25
CA LEU A 250 -13.83 2.54 -0.20
C LEU A 250 -13.51 1.08 -0.57
N PRO A 251 -12.22 0.67 -0.60
CA PRO A 251 -11.81 -0.71 -0.80
C PRO A 251 -12.00 -1.58 0.45
N PRO A 252 -12.01 -2.91 0.31
CA PRO A 252 -11.87 -3.84 1.43
C PRO A 252 -10.47 -3.70 2.03
N MET A 253 -10.43 -3.64 3.37
CA MET A 253 -9.23 -3.36 4.19
C MET A 253 -7.96 -4.05 3.68
N LEU A 254 -6.97 -3.25 3.27
CA LEU A 254 -5.58 -3.69 3.27
C LEU A 254 -5.21 -4.08 4.71
N ASN A 255 -4.35 -5.09 4.87
CA ASN A 255 -3.78 -5.43 6.17
C ASN A 255 -3.17 -4.15 6.80
N PRO A 256 -3.63 -3.70 7.98
CA PRO A 256 -3.13 -2.46 8.60
C PRO A 256 -1.61 -2.42 8.79
N CYS A 257 -0.97 -3.58 8.95
CA CYS A 257 0.49 -3.70 9.05
C CYS A 257 1.21 -3.40 7.73
N LEU A 258 0.62 -3.84 6.60
CA LEU A 258 1.19 -3.55 5.28
C LEU A 258 0.96 -2.08 4.92
N GLU A 259 -0.22 -1.55 5.25
CA GLU A 259 -0.51 -0.13 5.07
C GLU A 259 0.46 0.76 5.86
N LEU A 260 0.77 0.38 7.11
CA LEU A 260 1.77 1.10 7.92
C LEU A 260 3.16 1.07 7.29
N LEU A 261 3.58 -0.07 6.73
CA LEU A 261 4.86 -0.18 6.03
C LEU A 261 4.92 0.76 4.80
N ILE A 262 3.84 0.78 4.00
CA ILE A 262 3.74 1.68 2.83
C ILE A 262 3.75 3.14 3.28
N ASN A 263 3.03 3.46 4.37
CA ASN A 263 3.00 4.79 4.94
C ASN A 263 4.37 5.21 5.47
N ASN A 264 5.18 4.32 6.04
CA ASN A 264 6.53 4.65 6.50
C ASN A 264 7.46 5.04 5.33
N LEU A 265 7.37 4.33 4.20
CA LEU A 265 8.12 4.67 2.98
C LEU A 265 7.66 6.02 2.43
N THR A 266 6.35 6.17 2.26
CA THR A 266 5.73 7.43 1.79
C THR A 266 6.09 8.60 2.70
N ALA A 267 6.13 8.37 4.00
CA ALA A 267 6.42 9.39 4.98
C ALA A 267 7.87 9.90 4.87
N LYS A 268 8.82 8.99 4.58
CA LYS A 268 10.21 9.33 4.29
C LYS A 268 10.29 10.18 3.01
N ASP A 269 9.67 9.72 1.93
CA ASP A 269 9.72 10.41 0.64
C ASP A 269 9.20 11.86 0.73
N TYR A 270 8.15 12.09 1.52
CA TYR A 270 7.65 13.45 1.74
C TYR A 270 8.63 14.33 2.52
N LEU A 271 9.30 13.83 3.55
CA LEU A 271 10.30 14.62 4.28
C LEU A 271 11.59 14.83 3.47
N GLU A 272 11.89 13.94 2.53
CA GLU A 272 13.04 14.06 1.62
C GLU A 272 12.74 14.97 0.42
N ASN A 273 11.47 15.25 0.14
CA ASN A 273 11.08 16.19 -0.90
C ASN A 273 11.75 17.57 -0.66
N PRO A 274 12.42 18.17 -1.67
CA PRO A 274 13.18 19.41 -1.48
C PRO A 274 12.38 20.56 -0.87
N GLU A 275 11.12 20.74 -1.26
CA GLU A 275 10.26 21.84 -0.79
C GLU A 275 9.85 21.65 0.67
N VAL A 276 9.53 20.40 1.06
CA VAL A 276 9.21 20.04 2.45
C VAL A 276 10.46 20.12 3.32
N LYS A 277 11.58 19.57 2.84
CA LYS A 277 12.86 19.54 3.55
C LYS A 277 13.40 20.94 3.84
N GLU A 278 13.27 21.86 2.88
CA GLU A 278 13.68 23.25 3.08
C GLU A 278 12.90 23.92 4.22
N ILE A 279 11.57 23.80 4.22
CA ILE A 279 10.74 24.38 5.29
C ILE A 279 10.93 23.66 6.62
N LEU A 280 11.12 22.33 6.60
CA LEU A 280 11.44 21.55 7.80
C LEU A 280 12.75 22.02 8.44
N ASN A 281 13.79 22.29 7.65
CA ASN A 281 15.05 22.79 8.18
C ASN A 281 14.87 24.18 8.83
N LYS A 282 14.11 25.08 8.20
CA LYS A 282 13.77 26.39 8.79
C LYS A 282 12.99 26.27 10.09
N LEU A 283 12.06 25.30 10.16
CA LEU A 283 11.33 24.97 11.39
C LEU A 283 12.29 24.49 12.49
N LYS A 284 13.24 23.60 12.14
CA LYS A 284 14.22 23.03 13.07
C LYS A 284 15.27 24.02 13.58
N GLU A 285 15.64 25.01 12.78
CA GLU A 285 16.60 26.05 13.18
C GLU A 285 16.08 26.91 14.36
N GLY A 286 14.77 27.14 14.44
CA GLY A 286 14.14 27.92 15.53
C GLY A 286 13.85 27.13 16.81
N LEU A 287 13.68 25.80 16.69
CA LEU A 287 13.21 24.90 17.75
C LEU A 287 13.86 25.10 19.14
N PRO A 288 15.19 25.26 19.27
CA PRO A 288 15.83 25.39 20.59
C PRO A 288 15.43 26.65 21.37
N LEU A 289 14.95 27.69 20.67
CA LEU A 289 14.58 28.99 21.24
C LEU A 289 13.07 29.23 21.26
N ASP A 290 12.30 28.36 20.63
CA ASP A 290 10.87 28.55 20.47
C ASP A 290 10.12 28.29 21.78
N GLU A 291 9.27 29.25 22.18
CA GLU A 291 8.38 29.12 23.33
C GLU A 291 7.02 28.49 22.96
N LYS A 292 6.73 28.41 21.66
CA LYS A 292 5.47 27.90 21.11
C LYS A 292 5.73 26.92 19.98
N GLU A 293 4.83 25.96 19.87
CA GLU A 293 4.81 25.05 18.73
C GLU A 293 4.52 25.82 17.45
N LYS A 294 5.13 25.38 16.36
CA LYS A 294 4.91 25.89 15.02
C LYS A 294 4.56 24.74 14.11
N TYR A 295 3.88 25.01 13.02
CA TYR A 295 3.54 24.00 12.03
C TYR A 295 3.54 24.53 10.61
N PHE A 296 3.62 23.62 9.65
CA PHE A 296 3.31 23.89 8.25
C PHE A 296 2.60 22.68 7.65
N ILE A 297 1.84 22.90 6.58
CA ILE A 297 1.19 21.82 5.82
C ILE A 297 1.86 21.70 4.46
N PHE A 298 1.70 20.52 3.84
CA PHE A 298 2.17 20.30 2.48
C PHE A 298 1.09 19.62 1.63
N ALA A 299 1.05 20.00 0.36
CA ALA A 299 0.02 19.59 -0.59
C ALA A 299 0.63 19.24 -1.95
N LYS A 300 0.01 18.31 -2.66
CA LYS A 300 0.34 17.94 -4.03
C LYS A 300 -0.62 18.62 -5.00
N TYR A 301 -0.09 19.36 -5.97
CA TYR A 301 -0.89 20.02 -6.99
C TYR A 301 -1.36 19.04 -8.06
N ASN A 302 -2.67 18.98 -8.31
CA ASN A 302 -3.31 17.93 -9.09
C ASN A 302 -2.81 17.89 -10.55
N LYS A 303 -2.53 19.06 -11.15
CA LYS A 303 -2.10 19.15 -12.56
C LYS A 303 -0.60 18.93 -12.77
N SER A 304 0.23 19.35 -11.82
CA SER A 304 1.69 19.33 -11.97
C SER A 304 2.37 18.20 -11.21
N GLY A 305 1.67 17.57 -10.27
CA GLY A 305 2.23 16.61 -9.32
C GLY A 305 3.21 17.23 -8.31
N LEU A 306 3.45 18.54 -8.38
CA LEU A 306 4.41 19.22 -7.53
C LEU A 306 3.92 19.29 -6.09
N ILE A 307 4.82 19.01 -5.15
CA ILE A 307 4.60 19.25 -3.74
C ILE A 307 4.93 20.71 -3.42
N LYS A 308 4.06 21.36 -2.64
CA LYS A 308 4.26 22.70 -2.12
C LYS A 308 3.88 22.74 -0.64
N THR A 309 4.48 23.69 0.06
CA THR A 309 4.30 23.90 1.49
C THR A 309 3.58 25.21 1.77
N SER A 310 2.89 25.28 2.91
CA SER A 310 2.48 26.57 3.48
C SER A 310 3.68 27.29 4.09
N PRO A 311 3.58 28.60 4.38
CA PRO A 311 4.44 29.23 5.36
C PRO A 311 4.38 28.52 6.72
N ILE A 312 5.41 28.70 7.54
CA ILE A 312 5.41 28.27 8.95
C ILE A 312 4.44 29.16 9.72
N ILE A 313 3.54 28.54 10.46
CA ILE A 313 2.52 29.19 11.29
C ILE A 313 2.84 28.90 12.76
N GLU A 314 2.80 29.93 13.60
CA GLU A 314 2.94 29.79 15.04
C GLU A 314 1.60 29.35 15.66
N GLY A 315 1.63 28.25 16.40
CA GLY A 315 0.51 27.73 17.18
C GLY A 315 0.39 28.40 18.54
N ASN A 316 -0.49 27.84 19.37
CA ASN A 316 -0.56 28.20 20.79
C ASN A 316 0.34 27.26 21.61
N VAL A 317 0.68 27.67 22.84
CA VAL A 317 1.51 26.87 23.76
C VAL A 317 0.86 25.48 23.97
N GLY A 318 1.57 24.41 23.61
CA GLY A 318 1.12 23.02 23.73
C GLY A 318 -0.08 22.64 22.86
N ASN A 319 -0.34 23.41 21.79
CA ASN A 319 -1.41 23.12 20.83
C ASN A 319 -1.12 23.77 19.48
N THR A 320 -1.03 22.95 18.43
CA THR A 320 -0.91 23.39 17.04
C THR A 320 -2.10 24.18 16.50
N GLY A 321 -3.18 24.32 17.27
CA GLY A 321 -4.38 25.05 16.89
C GLY A 321 -5.22 24.28 15.87
N ASN A 322 -6.37 24.84 15.47
CA ASN A 322 -7.15 24.27 14.37
C ASN A 322 -6.39 24.50 13.06
N ILE A 323 -5.78 23.45 12.50
CA ILE A 323 -5.18 23.53 11.17
C ILE A 323 -6.30 23.88 10.18
N SER A 324 -6.19 25.04 9.54
CA SER A 324 -7.10 25.41 8.45
C SER A 324 -6.69 24.64 7.20
N VAL A 325 -7.34 23.50 6.99
CA VAL A 325 -7.27 22.75 5.73
C VAL A 325 -8.62 22.90 5.03
N GLY A 326 -8.59 23.41 3.80
CA GLY A 326 -9.77 23.54 2.94
C GLY A 326 -9.63 22.61 1.75
N GLN A 327 -10.76 22.08 1.27
CA GLN A 327 -10.79 21.35 0.00
C GLN A 327 -10.46 22.28 -1.15
N SER A 328 -9.71 21.76 -2.12
CA SER A 328 -9.28 22.50 -3.30
C SER A 328 -9.29 21.57 -4.51
N ASP A 329 -9.90 22.01 -5.60
CA ASP A 329 -9.86 21.27 -6.87
C ASP A 329 -8.45 21.28 -7.51
N THR A 330 -7.55 22.13 -6.99
CA THR A 330 -6.23 22.36 -7.57
C THR A 330 -5.10 21.60 -6.87
N TYR A 331 -5.29 21.21 -5.61
CA TYR A 331 -4.29 20.50 -4.83
C TYR A 331 -4.94 19.64 -3.74
N ASN A 332 -4.26 18.55 -3.38
CA ASN A 332 -4.61 17.67 -2.27
C ASN A 332 -3.65 17.92 -1.12
N ILE A 333 -4.16 18.30 0.06
CA ILE A 333 -3.31 18.46 1.25
C ILE A 333 -3.01 17.06 1.79
N LEU A 334 -1.73 16.70 1.84
CA LEU A 334 -1.28 15.33 2.14
C LEU A 334 -0.99 15.15 3.63
N GLY A 335 -0.55 16.21 4.29
CA GLY A 335 -0.19 16.17 5.69
C GLY A 335 0.35 17.50 6.20
N GLY A 336 0.93 17.45 7.38
CA GLY A 336 1.66 18.57 7.95
C GLY A 336 2.66 18.15 9.00
N VAL A 337 3.55 19.08 9.32
CA VAL A 337 4.61 18.90 10.30
C VAL A 337 4.43 19.97 11.37
N HIS A 338 4.54 19.58 12.64
CA HIS A 338 4.64 20.52 13.74
C HIS A 338 5.82 20.24 14.66
N SER A 339 6.14 21.25 15.46
CA SER A 339 7.32 21.26 16.31
C SER A 339 6.94 21.14 17.79
N HIS A 340 7.58 20.26 18.55
CA HIS A 340 7.51 20.23 20.01
C HIS A 340 8.71 20.99 20.62
N THR A 341 8.43 22.05 21.36
CA THR A 341 9.45 22.91 21.98
C THR A 341 10.02 22.28 23.25
N LYS A 342 11.05 22.91 23.82
CA LYS A 342 11.69 22.42 25.05
C LYS A 342 10.68 22.35 26.20
N GLY A 343 10.61 21.19 26.86
CA GLY A 343 9.69 20.95 27.98
C GLY A 343 8.44 20.14 27.61
N TYR A 344 8.28 19.80 26.33
CA TYR A 344 7.29 18.85 25.86
C TYR A 344 7.93 17.52 25.46
N TYR A 345 7.12 16.45 25.49
CA TYR A 345 7.51 15.13 25.01
C TYR A 345 7.93 15.18 23.54
N ALA A 346 8.87 14.36 23.11
CA ALA A 346 9.32 14.33 21.72
C ALA A 346 8.28 13.76 20.73
N THR A 347 7.38 12.93 21.24
CA THR A 347 6.45 12.10 20.47
C THR A 347 5.04 12.72 20.38
N PRO A 348 4.19 12.34 19.40
CA PRO A 348 2.86 12.91 19.25
C PRO A 348 1.98 12.69 20.48
N SER A 349 1.30 13.76 20.89
CA SER A 349 0.36 13.80 22.00
C SER A 349 -1.01 13.23 21.62
N PRO A 350 -1.89 12.94 22.59
CA PRO A 350 -3.30 12.65 22.33
C PRO A 350 -3.98 13.73 21.46
N GLY A 351 -3.66 15.01 21.70
CA GLY A 351 -4.12 16.14 20.89
C GLY A 351 -3.83 15.96 19.39
N ASP A 352 -2.66 15.41 19.06
CA ASP A 352 -2.22 15.20 17.68
C ASP A 352 -3.07 14.20 16.91
N PHE A 353 -3.61 13.16 17.57
CA PHE A 353 -4.56 12.23 16.94
C PHE A 353 -5.84 12.94 16.51
N TYR A 354 -6.35 13.85 17.35
CA TYR A 354 -7.55 14.63 17.04
C TYR A 354 -7.25 15.75 16.04
N THR A 355 -6.04 16.31 16.04
CA THR A 355 -5.61 17.26 15.01
C THR A 355 -5.54 16.59 13.64
N LEU A 356 -4.90 15.42 13.53
CA LEU A 356 -4.91 14.58 12.33
C LEU A 356 -6.34 14.26 11.89
N SER A 357 -7.23 13.93 12.83
CA SER A 357 -8.63 13.63 12.52
C SER A 357 -9.37 14.84 11.98
N GLY A 358 -9.26 15.99 12.65
CA GLY A 358 -9.87 17.25 12.21
C GLY A 358 -9.39 17.67 10.83
N ALA A 359 -8.10 17.53 10.57
CA ALA A 359 -7.53 17.82 9.27
C ALA A 359 -8.04 16.86 8.20
N ASN A 360 -8.07 15.55 8.48
CA ASN A 360 -8.56 14.54 7.55
C ASN A 360 -10.07 14.69 7.22
N MET A 361 -10.90 15.03 8.19
CA MET A 361 -12.33 15.29 7.95
C MET A 361 -12.57 16.45 6.99
N ASN A 362 -11.73 17.48 7.05
CA ASN A 362 -11.82 18.65 6.18
C ASN A 362 -11.09 18.43 4.84
N SER A 363 -10.05 17.60 4.81
CA SER A 363 -9.27 17.24 3.64
C SER A 363 -8.97 15.74 3.66
N PRO A 364 -9.78 14.88 3.01
CA PRO A 364 -9.64 13.42 3.10
C PRO A 364 -8.29 12.82 2.68
N SER A 365 -7.49 13.57 1.90
CA SER A 365 -6.12 13.20 1.52
C SER A 365 -5.08 13.46 2.63
N PHE A 366 -5.46 14.13 3.72
CA PHE A 366 -4.57 14.46 4.82
C PHE A 366 -4.40 13.21 5.69
N SER A 367 -3.32 12.48 5.47
CA SER A 367 -3.08 11.18 6.11
C SER A 367 -1.83 11.13 6.97
N PHE A 368 -0.99 12.16 6.93
CA PHE A 368 0.31 12.20 7.60
C PHE A 368 0.40 13.40 8.54
N TRP A 369 0.74 13.16 9.79
CA TRP A 369 0.98 14.22 10.78
C TRP A 369 2.30 13.98 11.49
N TYR A 370 3.29 14.82 11.21
CA TYR A 370 4.64 14.67 11.72
C TYR A 370 4.88 15.56 12.91
N THR A 371 5.62 15.02 13.88
CA THR A 371 6.14 15.78 15.02
C THR A 371 7.65 15.82 14.91
N THR A 372 8.24 17.00 15.02
CA THR A 372 9.68 17.16 15.22
C THR A 372 9.95 17.84 16.55
N SER A 373 10.86 17.31 17.35
CA SER A 373 11.11 17.80 18.70
C SER A 373 12.44 18.53 18.83
N PHE A 374 12.59 19.28 19.92
CA PHE A 374 13.80 20.05 20.22
C PHE A 374 15.08 19.20 20.32
N ASN A 375 14.96 17.90 20.62
CA ASN A 375 16.07 16.96 20.70
C ASN A 375 16.44 16.34 19.33
N GLY A 376 15.72 16.71 18.26
CA GLY A 376 15.97 16.24 16.90
C GLY A 376 15.18 15.00 16.48
N ASP A 377 14.46 14.37 17.40
CA ASP A 377 13.59 13.24 17.05
C ASP A 377 12.46 13.69 16.10
N VAL A 378 12.07 12.77 15.21
CA VAL A 378 10.95 12.95 14.30
C VAL A 378 10.04 11.74 14.37
N TYR A 379 8.74 11.99 14.50
CA TYR A 379 7.70 10.96 14.52
C TYR A 379 6.67 11.27 13.45
N VAL A 380 5.92 10.25 13.02
CA VAL A 380 4.78 10.41 12.11
C VAL A 380 3.60 9.57 12.59
N LEU A 381 2.43 10.20 12.63
CA LEU A 381 1.13 9.54 12.67
C LEU A 381 0.65 9.33 11.23
N SER A 382 0.27 8.09 10.90
CA SER A 382 -0.26 7.75 9.57
C SER A 382 -1.60 7.02 9.67
N ILE A 383 -2.60 7.46 8.92
CA ILE A 383 -3.90 6.76 8.86
C ILE A 383 -3.70 5.44 8.11
N ILE A 384 -3.89 4.31 8.80
CA ILE A 384 -3.74 2.96 8.26
C ILE A 384 -5.09 2.24 8.06
N ASN A 385 -6.14 2.75 8.69
CA ASN A 385 -7.50 2.29 8.49
C ASN A 385 -8.48 3.43 8.77
N TYR A 386 -8.98 4.03 7.70
CA TYR A 386 -9.90 5.16 7.78
C TYR A 386 -11.19 4.84 8.58
N HIS A 387 -11.75 3.64 8.43
CA HIS A 387 -12.96 3.25 9.13
C HIS A 387 -12.75 3.14 10.64
N ASN A 388 -11.66 2.50 11.05
CA ASN A 388 -11.29 2.40 12.46
C ASN A 388 -10.96 3.78 13.03
N PHE A 389 -10.33 4.65 12.23
CA PHE A 389 -10.03 6.03 12.62
C PHE A 389 -11.28 6.86 12.87
N ILE A 390 -12.25 6.87 11.96
CA ILE A 390 -13.53 7.56 12.18
C ILE A 390 -14.31 6.94 13.35
N ARG A 391 -14.34 5.62 13.46
CA ARG A 391 -15.02 4.93 14.57
C ARG A 391 -14.40 5.27 15.93
N PHE A 392 -13.08 5.36 16.00
CA PHE A 392 -12.39 5.78 17.21
C PHE A 392 -12.85 7.18 17.64
N GLN A 393 -12.91 8.13 16.72
CA GLN A 393 -13.34 9.51 17.02
C GLN A 393 -14.80 9.58 17.51
N GLN A 394 -15.67 8.71 16.98
CA GLN A 394 -17.07 8.60 17.42
C GLN A 394 -17.19 8.01 18.82
N ASN A 395 -16.40 6.97 19.12
CA ASN A 395 -16.43 6.27 20.41
C ASN A 395 -15.69 7.04 21.51
N PHE A 396 -14.69 7.83 21.13
CA PHE A 396 -13.82 8.59 22.00
C PHE A 396 -13.82 10.05 21.55
N PRO A 397 -14.90 10.82 21.77
CA PRO A 397 -14.96 12.21 21.32
C PRO A 397 -14.04 13.13 22.14
N LYS A 398 -13.42 14.10 21.46
CA LYS A 398 -12.41 15.03 22.00
C LYS A 398 -12.80 15.66 23.35
N ASP A 399 -13.98 16.26 23.43
CA ASP A 399 -14.43 17.00 24.63
C ASP A 399 -14.66 16.11 25.85
N THR A 400 -14.85 14.80 25.63
CA THR A 400 -15.02 13.80 26.68
C THR A 400 -13.70 13.17 27.08
N TYR A 401 -12.78 12.97 26.13
CA TYR A 401 -11.57 12.15 26.32
C TYR A 401 -10.25 12.92 26.40
N LEU A 402 -10.24 14.22 26.10
CA LEU A 402 -9.06 15.08 26.27
C LEU A 402 -9.24 16.13 27.38
N ASN A 403 -8.13 16.49 28.01
CA ASN A 403 -7.97 17.69 28.83
C ASN A 403 -6.70 18.41 28.37
N GLY A 404 -6.86 19.51 27.62
CA GLY A 404 -5.75 20.12 26.88
C GLY A 404 -5.26 19.21 25.75
N SER A 405 -3.95 18.96 25.67
CA SER A 405 -3.33 18.04 24.71
C SER A 405 -3.21 16.59 25.21
N GLY A 406 -3.54 16.33 26.49
CA GLY A 406 -3.43 15.02 27.12
C GLY A 406 -4.76 14.28 27.26
N TRP A 407 -4.69 12.97 27.51
CA TRP A 407 -5.86 12.16 27.85
C TRP A 407 -6.50 12.67 29.14
N LYS A 408 -7.83 12.74 29.17
CA LYS A 408 -8.58 13.19 30.36
C LYS A 408 -8.54 12.12 31.45
N GLU A 409 -8.09 12.52 32.63
CA GLU A 409 -8.03 11.66 33.81
C GLU A 409 -9.38 10.99 34.11
N GLY A 410 -9.34 9.72 34.53
CA GLY A 410 -10.53 8.93 34.84
C GLY A 410 -11.23 8.29 33.63
N THR A 411 -10.82 8.60 32.40
CA THR A 411 -11.33 7.91 31.20
C THR A 411 -10.69 6.52 31.03
N SER A 412 -11.31 5.66 30.22
CA SER A 412 -10.75 4.33 29.93
C SER A 412 -9.40 4.42 29.22
N VAL A 413 -9.31 5.29 28.22
CA VAL A 413 -8.09 5.51 27.43
C VAL A 413 -6.96 6.05 28.31
N TYR A 414 -7.27 6.96 29.24
CA TYR A 414 -6.29 7.46 30.21
C TYR A 414 -5.75 6.33 31.10
N ARG A 415 -6.60 5.43 31.60
CA ARG A 415 -6.13 4.29 32.41
C ARG A 415 -5.22 3.36 31.63
N ASP A 416 -5.63 2.95 30.42
CA ASP A 416 -4.82 2.10 29.55
C ASP A 416 -3.46 2.77 29.21
N TYR A 417 -3.45 4.09 28.96
CA TYR A 417 -2.23 4.89 28.79
C TYR A 417 -1.35 4.87 30.04
N THR A 418 -1.90 5.23 31.20
CA THR A 418 -1.15 5.38 32.45
C THR A 418 -0.58 4.05 32.93
N ASP A 419 -1.32 2.94 32.75
CA ASP A 419 -0.84 1.61 33.10
C ASP A 419 0.38 1.21 32.26
N ALA A 420 0.32 1.41 30.93
CA ALA A 420 1.43 1.14 30.04
C ALA A 420 2.64 2.06 30.32
N TYR A 421 2.40 3.36 30.44
CA TYR A 421 3.43 4.37 30.71
C TYR A 421 4.18 4.08 32.02
N ASN A 422 3.45 3.85 33.12
CA ASN A 422 4.06 3.54 34.42
C ASN A 422 4.82 2.19 34.40
N ASN A 423 4.34 1.20 33.63
CA ASN A 423 5.04 -0.06 33.47
C ASN A 423 6.40 0.14 32.77
N PHE A 424 6.45 0.91 31.69
CA PHE A 424 7.70 1.20 30.98
C PHE A 424 8.68 2.01 31.83
N LEU A 425 8.20 3.01 32.59
CA LEU A 425 9.05 3.72 33.56
C LEU A 425 9.63 2.79 34.62
N ALA A 426 8.80 1.92 35.20
CA ALA A 426 9.25 0.94 36.19
C ALA A 426 10.29 -0.04 35.62
N ASN A 427 10.25 -0.28 34.30
CA ASN A 427 11.21 -1.10 33.55
C ASN A 427 12.41 -0.31 33.01
N GLY A 428 12.62 0.93 33.47
CA GLY A 428 13.83 1.72 33.22
C GLY A 428 13.86 2.49 31.89
N LYS A 429 12.73 2.60 31.19
CA LYS A 429 12.62 3.47 30.00
C LYS A 429 12.67 4.94 30.42
N SER A 430 13.23 5.78 29.55
CA SER A 430 13.14 7.23 29.74
C SER A 430 11.69 7.72 29.63
N ASP A 431 11.45 8.94 30.10
CA ASP A 431 10.11 9.56 30.09
C ASP A 431 9.53 9.63 28.66
N ASP A 432 10.33 10.09 27.69
CA ASP A 432 9.95 10.15 26.27
C ASP A 432 9.70 8.76 25.65
N GLU A 433 10.55 7.78 25.95
CA GLU A 433 10.37 6.41 25.45
C GLU A 433 9.12 5.76 26.04
N ALA A 434 8.91 5.89 27.35
CA ALA A 434 7.72 5.37 28.02
C ALA A 434 6.44 6.01 27.46
N TYR A 435 6.46 7.32 27.20
CA TYR A 435 5.34 8.02 26.57
C TYR A 435 5.07 7.49 25.16
N PHE A 436 6.09 7.38 24.30
CA PHE A 436 5.96 6.87 22.94
C PHE A 436 5.37 5.46 22.92
N LEU A 437 5.90 4.55 23.75
CA LEU A 437 5.42 3.17 23.83
C LEU A 437 3.98 3.10 24.36
N ALA A 438 3.64 3.90 25.37
CA ALA A 438 2.27 3.97 25.88
C ALA A 438 1.29 4.49 24.82
N MET A 439 1.68 5.50 24.03
CA MET A 439 0.83 6.00 22.94
C MET A 439 0.67 4.96 21.82
N SER A 440 1.74 4.24 21.45
CA SER A 440 1.67 3.13 20.48
C SER A 440 0.76 2.00 20.96
N PHE A 441 0.81 1.65 22.25
CA PHE A 441 -0.09 0.69 22.87
C PHE A 441 -1.56 1.13 22.78
N VAL A 442 -1.83 2.37 23.19
CA VAL A 442 -3.18 2.95 23.24
C VAL A 442 -3.77 3.05 21.82
N ALA A 443 -2.96 3.46 20.83
CA ALA A 443 -3.36 3.50 19.42
C ALA A 443 -3.82 2.11 18.92
N ASN A 444 -3.07 1.06 19.25
CA ASN A 444 -3.44 -0.30 18.87
C ASN A 444 -4.64 -0.84 19.67
N LYS A 445 -4.62 -0.72 20.99
CA LYS A 445 -5.64 -1.33 21.87
C LYS A 445 -7.04 -0.80 21.59
N HIS A 446 -7.16 0.50 21.33
CA HIS A 446 -8.43 1.12 20.97
C HIS A 446 -8.74 1.07 19.48
N ASN A 447 -7.90 0.38 18.70
CA ASN A 447 -8.03 0.24 17.26
C ASN A 447 -8.26 1.59 16.59
N MET A 448 -7.33 2.52 16.81
CA MET A 448 -7.45 3.90 16.32
C MET A 448 -7.37 4.01 14.80
N GLY A 449 -7.02 2.96 14.07
CA GLY A 449 -6.79 3.07 12.62
C GLY A 449 -5.64 4.00 12.24
N VAL A 450 -4.73 4.27 13.17
CA VAL A 450 -3.52 5.09 12.99
C VAL A 450 -2.31 4.29 13.47
N GLY A 451 -1.21 4.36 12.72
CA GLY A 451 0.10 3.88 13.14
C GLY A 451 1.01 5.03 13.56
N ILE A 452 1.94 4.74 14.48
CA ILE A 452 2.96 5.68 14.96
C ILE A 452 4.33 5.12 14.58
N SER A 453 5.18 5.95 13.98
CA SER A 453 6.53 5.57 13.59
C SER A 453 7.54 6.63 13.99
N LYS A 454 8.74 6.21 14.40
CA LYS A 454 9.87 7.08 14.73
C LYS A 454 10.90 7.03 13.60
N GLN A 455 11.46 8.19 13.25
CA GLN A 455 12.55 8.29 12.28
C GLN A 455 13.88 7.84 12.90
N ASP A 456 14.62 7.00 12.20
CA ASP A 456 16.00 6.62 12.56
C ASP A 456 17.04 7.61 11.99
N SER A 457 18.32 7.36 12.27
CA SER A 457 19.43 8.21 11.79
C SER A 457 19.61 8.21 10.27
N GLU A 458 19.05 7.23 9.56
CA GLU A 458 19.10 7.11 8.10
C GLU A 458 17.85 7.74 7.44
N GLY A 459 16.95 8.30 8.26
CA GLY A 459 15.72 8.92 7.81
C GLY A 459 14.56 7.94 7.61
N ASN A 460 14.74 6.65 7.88
CA ASN A 460 13.66 5.66 7.75
C ASN A 460 12.71 5.73 8.94
N PHE A 461 11.41 5.56 8.67
CA PHE A 461 10.41 5.47 9.72
C PHE A 461 10.20 4.02 10.15
N ASN A 462 10.40 3.76 11.43
CA ASN A 462 10.22 2.45 12.05
C ASN A 462 9.07 2.51 13.06
N SER A 463 8.13 1.59 12.94
CA SER A 463 7.00 1.49 13.87
C SER A 463 7.37 0.60 15.06
N THR A 464 6.89 0.96 16.25
CA THR A 464 7.05 0.12 17.44
C THR A 464 5.68 -0.34 17.92
N PHE A 465 5.55 -1.64 18.15
CA PHE A 465 4.32 -2.24 18.66
C PHE A 465 4.47 -2.59 20.12
N VAL A 466 3.36 -2.60 20.86
CA VAL A 466 3.35 -2.97 22.27
C VAL A 466 2.32 -4.07 22.49
N ASN A 467 2.75 -5.16 23.13
CA ASN A 467 1.89 -6.24 23.59
C ASN A 467 1.54 -6.07 25.06
N GLU A 468 0.31 -6.41 25.41
CA GLU A 468 -0.14 -6.52 26.79
C GLU A 468 -0.30 -8.01 27.14
N SER A 469 0.43 -8.47 28.14
CA SER A 469 0.23 -9.77 28.79
C SER A 469 -0.34 -9.56 30.19
N LYS A 470 -1.11 -10.52 30.68
CA LYS A 470 -1.55 -10.54 32.07
C LYS A 470 -0.72 -11.55 32.84
N GLU A 471 -0.10 -11.09 33.93
CA GLU A 471 0.62 -11.98 34.83
C GLU A 471 -0.37 -12.95 35.50
N GLN A 472 -0.07 -14.25 35.45
CA GLN A 472 -0.94 -15.27 36.03
C GLN A 472 -1.03 -15.10 37.55
N GLY A 473 -2.22 -14.79 38.05
CA GLY A 473 -2.54 -14.76 39.47
C GLY A 473 -2.52 -13.38 40.13
N SER A 474 -1.81 -12.38 39.59
CA SER A 474 -1.82 -11.01 40.13
C SER A 474 -2.88 -10.10 39.48
N GLY A 475 -3.31 -10.44 38.26
CA GLY A 475 -4.20 -9.60 37.46
C GLY A 475 -3.52 -8.32 36.94
N LYS A 476 -2.22 -8.15 37.20
CA LYS A 476 -1.41 -7.02 36.73
C LYS A 476 -1.10 -7.19 35.25
N SER A 477 -1.29 -6.12 34.48
CA SER A 477 -0.84 -6.07 33.09
C SER A 477 0.66 -5.80 33.02
N GLU A 478 1.34 -6.54 32.15
CA GLU A 478 2.73 -6.36 31.76
C GLU A 478 2.77 -5.94 30.30
N PHE A 479 3.64 -4.98 29.98
CA PHE A 479 3.73 -4.38 28.67
C PHE A 479 5.13 -4.61 28.11
N SER A 480 5.21 -5.11 26.88
CA SER A 480 6.48 -5.36 26.20
C SER A 480 6.47 -4.83 24.79
N GLU A 481 7.60 -4.28 24.38
CA GLU A 481 7.85 -3.91 22.98
C GLU A 481 7.81 -5.15 22.10
N SER A 482 7.35 -4.96 20.86
CA SER A 482 7.28 -6.00 19.87
C SER A 482 7.61 -5.45 18.49
N GLU A 483 8.38 -6.22 17.75
CA GLU A 483 8.59 -6.03 16.31
C GLU A 483 7.45 -6.66 15.50
N ASN A 484 6.64 -7.52 16.11
CA ASN A 484 5.50 -8.13 15.45
C ASN A 484 4.34 -7.14 15.42
N CYS A 485 3.97 -6.72 14.21
CA CYS A 485 2.81 -5.88 14.02
C CYS A 485 1.54 -6.58 14.53
N ASN A 486 0.86 -5.89 15.45
CA ASN A 486 -0.32 -6.38 16.16
C ASN A 486 -1.55 -5.47 15.95
N LEU A 487 -1.54 -4.69 14.86
CA LEU A 487 -2.61 -3.79 14.43
C LEU A 487 -3.82 -4.57 13.90
N LYS A 488 -5.02 -4.02 14.08
CA LYS A 488 -6.32 -4.70 13.84
C LYS A 488 -7.18 -4.05 12.78
#